data_AF-A0A6L6F4V7-F1
#
_entry.id   AF-A0A6L6F4V7-F1
#
_cell.length_a   1.000
_cell.length_b   1.000
_cell.length_c   1.000
_cell.angle_alpha   90.00
_cell.angle_beta   90.00
_cell.angle_gamma   90.00
#
_symmetry.space_group_name_H-M   'P 1'
#
loop_
_entity.id
_entity.type
_entity.pdbx_description
1 polymer ?
#
loop_
_entity_poly.entity_id
_entity_poly.type
_entity_poly.pdbx_seq_one_letter_code
_entity_poly.pdbx_strand_id
1 'polypeptide(L)'
;MPDQVDLAQLLQWNLIVTSSVVMLREDAIRAEGFSSHVKGPVFEDYALWLRVATLTNFVVSDEVTVHYQTDSPDSHGDTNQHGDAMRNTFLELQTWLHKVKLSTDE
;
A
#
# COMPACT_ATOMS: atom_id res chain seq x y z
N MET A 1 -4.60 -15.84 -9.08
CA MET A 1 -3.39 -15.00 -8.86
C MET A 1 -2.31 -15.89 -8.23
N PRO A 2 -1.04 -15.50 -8.07
CA PRO A 2 -0.16 -16.29 -7.21
C PRO A 2 -0.70 -16.27 -5.77
N ASP A 3 -0.52 -17.37 -5.06
CA ASP A 3 -1.00 -17.56 -3.68
C ASP A 3 -0.38 -16.55 -2.71
N GLN A 4 0.83 -16.08 -3.03
CA GLN A 4 1.53 -15.05 -2.29
C GLN A 4 1.97 -13.90 -3.19
N VAL A 5 1.95 -12.71 -2.60
CA VAL A 5 2.36 -11.46 -3.23
C VAL A 5 3.45 -10.81 -2.38
N ASP A 6 4.64 -10.68 -2.94
CA ASP A 6 5.77 -9.99 -2.32
C ASP A 6 5.87 -8.51 -2.76
N LEU A 7 6.84 -7.79 -2.19
CA LEU A 7 7.09 -6.38 -2.52
C LEU A 7 7.39 -6.16 -4.02
N ALA A 8 8.17 -7.04 -4.64
CA ALA A 8 8.55 -6.87 -6.04
C ALA A 8 7.33 -7.01 -6.96
N GLN A 9 6.45 -7.97 -6.65
CA GLN A 9 5.19 -8.17 -7.34
C GLN A 9 4.23 -7.00 -7.14
N LEU A 10 4.11 -6.44 -5.92
CA LEU A 10 3.30 -5.22 -5.69
C LEU A 10 3.79 -4.03 -6.52
N LEU A 11 5.11 -3.79 -6.54
CA LEU A 11 5.72 -2.71 -7.33
C LEU A 11 5.52 -2.92 -8.83
N GLN A 12 5.62 -4.17 -9.31
CA GLN A 12 5.47 -4.49 -10.72
C GLN A 12 4.02 -4.38 -11.20
N TRP A 13 3.08 -4.88 -10.41
CA TRP A 13 1.69 -4.90 -10.83
C TRP A 13 1.11 -3.50 -10.88
N ASN A 14 1.59 -2.57 -10.04
CA ASN A 14 1.19 -1.16 -10.01
C ASN A 14 -0.35 -0.97 -10.09
N LEU A 15 -1.08 -2.01 -9.71
CA LEU A 15 -2.53 -2.09 -9.76
C LEU A 15 -2.99 -1.36 -8.52
N ILE A 16 -3.18 -0.06 -8.66
CA ILE A 16 -4.21 0.63 -7.91
C ILE A 16 -5.51 -0.09 -8.29
N VAL A 17 -6.07 -0.89 -7.38
CA VAL A 17 -7.48 -0.89 -6.98
C VAL A 17 -7.60 -1.79 -5.75
N THR A 18 -7.55 -1.15 -4.58
CA THR A 18 -8.45 -1.43 -3.44
C THR A 18 -8.76 -2.90 -3.18
N SER A 19 -7.80 -3.71 -2.75
CA SER A 19 -8.15 -4.92 -2.01
C SER A 19 -8.15 -4.57 -0.53
N SER A 20 -9.28 -4.82 0.15
CA SER A 20 -9.28 -4.82 1.61
C SER A 20 -8.23 -5.82 2.07
N VAL A 21 -7.22 -5.32 2.76
CA VAL A 21 -6.20 -6.14 3.39
C VAL A 21 -6.59 -6.35 4.84
N VAL A 22 -6.60 -7.61 5.27
CA VAL A 22 -6.59 -7.95 6.70
C VAL A 22 -5.15 -8.19 7.10
N MET A 23 -4.69 -7.49 8.12
CA MET A 23 -3.33 -7.65 8.65
C MET A 23 -3.35 -7.72 10.17
N LEU A 24 -2.31 -8.32 10.73
CA LEU A 24 -2.09 -8.30 12.16
C LEU A 24 -1.73 -6.88 12.61
N ARG A 25 -2.24 -6.50 13.78
CA ARG A 25 -1.98 -5.17 14.35
C ARG A 25 -0.49 -4.90 14.53
N GLU A 26 0.28 -5.94 14.86
CA GLU A 26 1.74 -5.83 15.04
C GLU A 26 2.46 -5.45 13.75
N ASP A 27 2.05 -5.99 12.61
CA ASP A 27 2.63 -5.63 11.31
C ASP A 27 2.28 -4.20 10.92
N ALA A 28 1.05 -3.76 11.20
CA ALA A 28 0.66 -2.36 11.00
C ALA A 28 1.50 -1.40 11.87
N ILE A 29 1.77 -1.77 13.13
CA ILE A 29 2.62 -0.97 14.04
C ILE A 29 4.06 -0.94 13.54
N ARG A 30 4.63 -2.09 13.13
CA ARG A 30 5.99 -2.18 12.58
C ARG A 30 6.14 -1.41 11.29
N ALA A 31 5.08 -1.34 10.47
CA ALA A 31 5.03 -0.54 9.26
C ALA A 31 4.76 0.95 9.52
N GLU A 32 4.64 1.39 10.79
CA GLU A 32 4.35 2.76 11.20
C GLU A 32 2.95 3.27 10.78
N GLY A 33 2.00 2.38 10.49
CA GLY A 33 0.61 2.71 10.17
C GLY A 33 0.44 3.69 9.01
N PHE A 34 -0.70 4.38 8.97
CA PHE A 34 -0.94 5.41 7.95
C PHE A 34 -0.07 6.64 8.19
N SER A 35 0.59 7.11 7.14
CA SER A 35 1.39 8.33 7.21
C SER A 35 0.48 9.56 7.21
N SER A 36 0.80 10.51 8.09
CA SER A 36 0.12 11.81 8.16
C SER A 36 0.60 12.78 7.07
N HIS A 37 1.65 12.42 6.32
CA HIS A 37 2.28 13.28 5.33
C HIS A 37 1.66 13.18 3.93
N VAL A 38 0.97 12.07 3.62
CA VAL A 38 0.18 11.94 2.38
C VAL A 38 -1.14 12.67 2.56
N LYS A 39 -1.20 13.90 2.05
CA LYS A 39 -2.47 14.63 1.93
C LYS A 39 -3.15 14.20 0.63
N GLY A 40 -4.12 13.30 0.72
CA GLY A 40 -4.96 12.90 -0.42
C GLY A 40 -5.49 11.48 -0.27
N PRO A 41 -6.79 11.23 -0.52
CA PRO A 41 -7.50 10.02 -0.10
C PRO A 41 -7.36 8.80 -1.05
N VAL A 42 -6.24 8.68 -1.77
CA VAL A 42 -6.16 7.75 -2.92
C VAL A 42 -4.96 6.79 -2.85
N PHE A 43 -3.96 7.02 -2.00
CA PHE A 43 -2.70 6.24 -2.02
C PHE A 43 -2.10 5.92 -0.66
N GLU A 44 -2.74 6.33 0.43
CA GLU A 44 -2.30 6.08 1.80
C GLU A 44 -2.31 4.58 2.13
N ASP A 45 -3.34 3.85 1.67
CA ASP A 45 -3.45 2.40 1.81
C ASP A 45 -2.31 1.70 1.09
N TYR A 46 -2.05 2.10 -0.16
CA TYR A 46 -0.98 1.52 -0.95
C TYR A 46 0.40 1.78 -0.34
N ALA A 47 0.63 2.98 0.20
CA ALA A 47 1.86 3.30 0.92
C ALA A 47 2.06 2.37 2.14
N LEU A 48 0.99 2.07 2.87
CA LEU A 48 1.03 1.12 4.00
C LEU A 48 1.29 -0.31 3.51
N TRP A 49 0.63 -0.76 2.44
CA TRP A 49 0.83 -2.12 1.91
C TRP A 49 2.28 -2.33 1.45
N LEU A 50 2.88 -1.35 0.77
CA LEU A 50 4.28 -1.43 0.36
C LEU A 50 5.21 -1.53 1.57
N ARG A 51 4.95 -0.81 2.65
CA ARG A 51 5.74 -0.92 3.89
C ARG A 51 5.55 -2.29 4.54
N VAL A 52 4.32 -2.79 4.65
CA VAL A 52 4.06 -4.15 5.18
C VAL A 52 4.71 -5.23 4.32
N ALA A 53 4.75 -5.07 2.99
CA ALA A 53 5.37 -6.00 2.05
C ALA A 53 6.89 -6.15 2.25
N THR A 54 7.53 -5.18 2.89
CA THR A 54 8.95 -5.27 3.26
C THR A 54 9.17 -6.11 4.52
N LEU A 55 8.11 -6.35 5.30
CA LEU A 55 8.14 -7.07 6.57
C LEU A 55 7.65 -8.52 6.40
N THR A 56 6.68 -8.74 5.50
CA THR A 56 6.05 -10.04 5.24
C THR A 56 5.40 -10.07 3.86
N ASN A 57 5.09 -11.27 3.35
CA ASN A 57 4.34 -11.44 2.11
C ASN A 57 2.84 -11.38 2.37
N PHE A 58 2.07 -10.92 1.38
CA PHE A 58 0.62 -11.03 1.38
C PHE A 58 0.16 -12.37 0.85
N VAL A 59 -0.98 -12.85 1.34
CA VAL A 59 -1.70 -14.00 0.77
C VAL A 59 -2.94 -13.46 0.07
N VAL A 60 -3.21 -13.96 -1.13
CA VAL A 60 -4.39 -13.55 -1.91
C VAL A 60 -5.50 -14.58 -1.72
N SER A 61 -6.70 -14.10 -1.39
CA SER A 61 -7.90 -14.94 -1.34
C SER A 61 -8.48 -15.08 -2.75
N ASP A 62 -8.77 -16.32 -3.15
CA ASP A 62 -9.53 -16.59 -4.38
C ASP A 62 -11.04 -16.30 -4.21
N GLU A 63 -11.52 -16.17 -2.97
CA GLU A 63 -12.89 -15.78 -2.67
C GLU A 63 -13.06 -14.26 -2.66
N VAL A 64 -14.11 -13.78 -3.33
CA VAL A 64 -14.51 -12.37 -3.32
C VAL A 64 -15.18 -12.07 -1.98
N THR A 65 -14.47 -11.36 -1.10
CA THR A 65 -14.97 -10.99 0.24
C THR A 65 -15.54 -9.58 0.31
N VAL A 66 -15.27 -8.74 -0.70
CA VAL A 66 -15.68 -7.33 -0.73
C VAL A 66 -16.22 -6.98 -2.11
N HIS A 67 -17.37 -6.30 -2.14
CA HIS A 67 -17.98 -5.76 -3.35
C HIS A 67 -17.77 -4.25 -3.38
N TYR A 68 -16.88 -3.78 -4.26
CA TYR A 68 -16.67 -2.35 -4.47
C TYR A 68 -17.73 -1.79 -5.41
N GLN A 69 -18.25 -0.60 -5.06
CA GLN A 69 -19.19 0.15 -5.91
C GLN A 69 -18.43 1.27 -6.62
N THR A 70 -18.22 1.12 -7.92
CA THR A 70 -17.44 2.07 -8.75
C THR A 70 -18.20 3.35 -9.07
N ASP A 71 -19.53 3.32 -8.98
CA ASP A 71 -20.41 4.43 -9.37
C ASP A 71 -20.71 5.38 -8.20
N SER A 72 -19.97 5.24 -7.09
CA SER A 72 -20.07 6.15 -5.95
C SER A 72 -19.55 7.54 -6.34
N PRO A 73 -20.19 8.64 -5.88
CA PRO A 73 -19.62 9.99 -5.95
C PRO A 73 -18.23 10.11 -5.29
N ASP A 74 -17.92 9.21 -4.35
CA ASP A 74 -16.63 9.14 -3.64
C ASP A 74 -15.59 8.25 -4.36
N SER A 75 -15.91 7.75 -5.56
CA SER A 75 -15.01 6.93 -6.37
C SER A 75 -13.96 7.82 -7.06
N HIS A 76 -12.69 7.59 -6.76
CA HIS A 76 -11.56 8.36 -7.30
C HIS A 76 -10.84 7.64 -8.46
N GLY A 77 -11.58 6.94 -9.32
CA GLY A 77 -11.01 6.12 -10.40
C GLY A 77 -10.38 6.87 -11.58
N ASP A 78 -10.54 8.20 -11.68
CA ASP A 78 -9.98 8.98 -12.80
C ASP A 78 -8.51 9.38 -12.53
N THR A 79 -7.59 8.62 -13.14
CA THR A 79 -6.14 8.61 -12.87
C THR A 79 -5.39 9.88 -13.27
N ASN A 80 -5.99 10.78 -14.06
CA ASN A 80 -5.26 11.94 -14.61
C ASN A 80 -4.95 13.05 -13.59
N GLN A 81 -5.53 13.01 -12.39
CA GLN A 81 -5.35 14.05 -11.37
C GLN A 81 -4.43 13.65 -10.21
N HIS A 82 -3.77 12.49 -10.29
CA HIS A 82 -3.17 11.84 -9.13
C HIS A 82 -1.64 11.62 -9.20
N GLY A 83 -0.96 12.16 -10.22
CA GLY A 83 0.48 11.96 -10.40
C GLY A 83 1.34 12.44 -9.22
N ASP A 84 0.98 13.56 -8.60
CA ASP A 84 1.68 14.06 -7.42
C ASP A 84 1.47 13.15 -6.19
N ALA A 85 0.27 12.61 -6.00
CA ALA A 85 -0.04 11.70 -4.90
C ALA A 85 0.76 10.39 -5.02
N MET A 86 0.79 9.82 -6.23
CA MET A 86 1.61 8.64 -6.53
C MET A 86 3.10 8.90 -6.26
N ARG A 87 3.65 10.04 -6.74
CA ARG A 87 5.05 10.40 -6.48
C ARG A 87 5.34 10.50 -4.99
N ASN A 88 4.46 11.15 -4.23
CA ASN A 88 4.62 11.34 -2.79
C ASN A 88 4.62 9.99 -2.04
N THR A 89 3.77 9.04 -2.42
CA THR A 89 3.76 7.68 -1.87
C THR A 89 5.10 6.96 -2.06
N PHE A 90 5.70 7.02 -3.25
CA PHE A 90 7.00 6.40 -3.48
C PHE A 90 8.15 7.11 -2.75
N LEU A 91 8.11 8.44 -2.63
CA LEU A 91 9.08 9.19 -1.83
C LEU A 91 9.01 8.80 -0.35
N GLU A 92 7.80 8.63 0.20
CA GLU A 92 7.62 8.16 1.57
C GLU A 92 8.18 6.75 1.77
N LEU A 93 7.86 5.81 0.87
CA LEU A 93 8.41 4.46 0.94
C LEU A 93 9.95 4.51 0.92
N GLN A 94 10.53 5.33 0.05
CA GLN A 94 11.97 5.53 -0.01
C GLN A 94 12.51 6.05 1.33
N THR A 95 11.90 7.09 1.91
CA THR A 95 12.30 7.63 3.22
C THR A 95 12.23 6.56 4.31
N TRP A 96 11.15 5.79 4.35
CA TRP A 96 10.96 4.70 5.32
C TRP A 96 12.03 3.61 5.18
N LEU A 97 12.31 3.16 3.95
CA LEU A 97 13.36 2.15 3.69
C LEU A 97 14.75 2.63 4.14
N HIS A 98 15.08 3.90 3.94
CA HIS A 98 16.33 4.47 4.42
C HIS A 98 16.40 4.45 5.95
N LYS A 99 15.31 4.82 6.64
CA LYS A 99 15.22 4.77 8.10
C LYS A 99 15.39 3.36 8.65
N VAL A 100 14.71 2.37 8.06
CA VAL A 100 14.80 0.97 8.49
C VAL A 100 16.21 0.43 8.30
N LYS A 101 16.83 0.69 7.14
CA LYS A 101 18.21 0.27 6.88
C LYS A 101 19.19 0.82 7.91
N LEU A 102 19.07 2.11 8.26
CA LEU A 102 19.91 2.73 9.28
C LEU A 102 19.71 2.10 10.67
N SER A 103 18.50 1.64 11.00
CA SER A 103 18.23 0.99 12.28
C SER A 103 18.70 -0.47 12.39
N THR A 104 18.98 -1.13 11.26
CA THR A 104 19.48 -2.52 11.23
C THR A 104 21.01 -2.62 11.18
N ASP A 105 21.69 -1.50 10.93
CA ASP A 105 23.15 -1.41 10.86
C ASP A 105 23.79 -0.98 12.21
N GLU A 106 23.00 -0.83 13.28
CA GLU A 106 23.42 -0.60 14.69
C GLU A 106 23.41 -1.88 15.53
#